data_AF-A0A366MLW8-F1
#
_entry.id   AF-A0A366MLW8-F1
#
_cell.length_a   1.000
_cell.length_b   1.000
_cell.length_c   1.000
_cell.angle_alpha   90.00
_cell.angle_beta   90.00
_cell.angle_gamma   90.00
#
_symmetry.space_group_name_H-M   'P 1'
#
loop_
_entity.id
_entity.type
_entity.pdbx_description
1 polymer ?
#
loop_
_entity_poly.entity_id
_entity_poly.type
_entity_poly.pdbx_seq_one_letter_code
_entity_poly.pdbx_strand_id
1 'polypeptide(L)'
;MSLVDISTINLIPKVLEEMQNLKQDIQELKQQLQPEYNLSKRNGVLKYLNISDSTINKYIKEGIFKQGYHYHREIKNNKSIIIYVSGAIEEFKKERAK
;
A
#
# COMPACT_ATOMS: atom_id res chain seq x y z
N MET A 1 -29.08 44.99 -8.00
CA MET A 1 -28.08 43.92 -7.85
C MET A 1 -28.73 42.81 -7.04
N SER A 2 -28.91 41.63 -7.61
CA SER A 2 -29.37 40.46 -6.84
C SER A 2 -28.30 40.19 -5.80
N LEU A 3 -28.67 40.23 -4.51
CA LEU A 3 -27.87 39.66 -3.44
C LEU A 3 -27.55 38.23 -3.90
N VAL A 4 -26.30 37.98 -4.28
CA VAL A 4 -25.84 36.60 -4.48
C VAL A 4 -26.13 35.94 -3.14
N ASP A 5 -27.10 35.02 -3.15
CA ASP A 5 -27.67 34.45 -1.95
C ASP A 5 -26.50 33.88 -1.11
N ILE A 6 -26.22 34.52 0.02
CA ILE A 6 -25.02 34.25 0.84
C ILE A 6 -25.02 32.78 1.30
N SER A 7 -26.20 32.16 1.34
CA SER A 7 -26.37 30.73 1.55
C SER A 7 -25.62 29.88 0.52
N THR A 8 -25.62 30.26 -0.76
CA THR A 8 -24.85 29.60 -1.83
C THR A 8 -23.34 29.70 -1.63
N ILE A 9 -22.84 30.79 -1.05
CA ILE A 9 -21.41 30.98 -0.75
C ILE A 9 -20.99 30.01 0.38
N ASN A 10 -21.86 29.80 1.37
CA ASN A 10 -21.64 28.86 2.47
C ASN A 10 -21.72 27.37 2.03
N LEU A 11 -22.21 27.09 0.82
CA LEU A 11 -22.17 25.75 0.25
C LEU A 11 -20.79 25.40 -0.32
N ILE A 12 -19.97 26.39 -0.69
CA ILE A 12 -18.64 26.16 -1.29
C ILE A 12 -17.72 25.37 -0.36
N PRO A 13 -17.57 25.71 0.94
CA PRO A 13 -16.74 24.93 1.86
C PRO A 13 -17.28 23.50 2.05
N LYS A 14 -18.60 23.34 2.12
CA LYS A 14 -19.25 22.04 2.29
C LYS A 14 -19.02 21.13 1.08
N VAL A 15 -19.13 21.67 -0.12
CA VAL A 15 -18.81 20.94 -1.36
C VAL A 15 -17.33 20.56 -1.41
N LEU A 16 -16.43 21.45 -0.95
CA LEU A 16 -15.00 21.15 -0.90
C LEU A 16 -14.68 19.99 0.05
N GLU A 17 -15.31 19.95 1.22
CA GLU A 17 -15.18 18.87 2.20
C GLU A 17 -15.66 17.53 1.62
N GLU A 18 -16.86 17.49 1.03
CA GLU A 18 -17.38 16.29 0.37
C GLU A 18 -16.48 15.82 -0.79
N MET A 19 -15.90 16.74 -1.55
CA MET A 19 -14.94 16.41 -2.61
C MET A 19 -13.64 15.79 -2.06
N GLN A 20 -13.17 16.23 -0.89
CA GLN A 20 -12.01 15.65 -0.23
C GLN A 20 -12.30 14.23 0.28
N ASN A 21 -13.47 14.03 0.90
CA ASN A 21 -13.92 12.71 1.36
C ASN A 21 -14.04 11.74 0.18
N LEU A 22 -14.71 12.15 -0.90
CA LEU A 22 -14.83 11.35 -2.13
C LEU A 22 -13.47 10.98 -2.73
N LYS A 23 -12.50 11.90 -2.69
CA LYS A 23 -11.15 11.62 -3.18
C LYS A 23 -10.46 10.55 -2.33
N GLN A 24 -10.66 10.58 -1.02
CA GLN A 24 -10.12 9.58 -0.10
C GLN A 24 -10.76 8.21 -0.31
N ASP A 25 -12.09 8.15 -0.41
CA ASP A 25 -12.82 6.90 -0.69
C ASP A 25 -12.38 6.26 -2.02
N ILE A 26 -12.17 7.08 -3.06
CA ILE A 26 -11.65 6.63 -4.35
C ILE A 26 -10.22 6.07 -4.21
N GLN A 27 -9.37 6.66 -3.35
CA GLN A 27 -8.02 6.13 -3.11
C GLN A 27 -8.08 4.78 -2.39
N GLU A 28 -8.94 4.62 -1.39
CA GLU A 28 -9.12 3.37 -0.66
C GLU A 28 -9.67 2.25 -1.57
N LEU A 29 -10.70 2.55 -2.35
CA LEU A 29 -11.26 1.63 -3.36
C LEU A 29 -10.23 1.25 -4.42
N LYS A 30 -9.41 2.20 -4.89
CA LYS A 30 -8.31 1.90 -5.83
C LYS A 30 -7.30 0.96 -5.20
N GLN A 31 -6.92 1.13 -3.94
CA GLN A 31 -6.01 0.20 -3.27
C GLN A 31 -6.60 -1.22 -3.15
N GLN A 32 -7.91 -1.34 -2.95
CA GLN A 32 -8.60 -2.62 -2.88
C GLN A 32 -8.73 -3.32 -4.25
N LEU A 33 -9.03 -2.56 -5.31
CA LEU A 33 -9.29 -3.09 -6.67
C LEU A 33 -8.01 -3.26 -7.51
N GLN A 34 -7.05 -2.36 -7.32
CA GLN A 34 -5.73 -2.35 -7.96
C GLN A 34 -4.69 -1.89 -6.93
N PRO A 35 -4.18 -2.79 -6.09
CA PRO A 35 -3.17 -2.43 -5.11
C PRO A 35 -1.99 -1.76 -5.82
N GLU A 36 -1.66 -0.54 -5.38
CA GLU A 36 -0.59 0.30 -5.96
C GLU A 36 0.73 -0.47 -6.06
N TYR A 37 0.93 -1.42 -5.15
CA TYR A 37 2.07 -2.31 -5.11
C TYR A 37 1.61 -3.77 -5.14
N ASN A 38 2.16 -4.53 -6.08
CA ASN A 38 2.00 -5.98 -6.06
C ASN A 38 2.92 -6.59 -4.98
N LEU A 39 2.39 -6.77 -3.78
CA LEU A 39 3.12 -7.27 -2.61
C LEU A 39 3.51 -8.75 -2.70
N SER A 40 3.06 -9.50 -3.70
CA SER A 40 3.59 -10.86 -3.93
C SER A 40 4.93 -10.85 -4.68
N LYS A 41 5.28 -9.70 -5.30
CA LYS A 41 6.52 -9.50 -6.05
C LYS A 41 7.51 -8.66 -5.27
N ARG A 42 8.78 -9.01 -5.40
CA ARG A 42 9.91 -8.29 -4.76
C ARG A 42 9.87 -6.78 -5.00
N ASN A 43 9.68 -6.34 -6.24
CA ASN A 43 9.62 -4.91 -6.57
C ASN A 43 8.48 -4.18 -5.85
N GLY A 44 7.31 -4.83 -5.70
CA GLY A 44 6.19 -4.24 -4.96
C GLY A 44 6.50 -4.12 -3.47
N VAL A 45 7.11 -5.15 -2.86
CA VAL A 45 7.54 -5.12 -1.45
C VAL A 45 8.58 -4.03 -1.19
N LEU A 46 9.59 -3.89 -2.06
CA LEU A 46 10.61 -2.85 -1.93
C LEU A 46 10.01 -1.44 -1.90
N LYS A 47 9.12 -1.14 -2.86
CA LYS A 47 8.45 0.15 -2.95
C LYS A 47 7.51 0.38 -1.77
N TYR A 48 6.72 -0.62 -1.41
CA TYR A 48 5.76 -0.53 -0.32
C TYR A 48 6.43 -0.29 1.03
N LEU A 49 7.53 -0.99 1.32
CA LEU A 49 8.29 -0.83 2.56
C LEU A 49 9.29 0.33 2.51
N ASN A 50 9.48 0.95 1.35
CA ASN A 50 10.49 1.97 1.09
C ASN A 50 11.91 1.52 1.51
N ILE A 51 12.32 0.33 1.06
CA ILE A 51 13.62 -0.26 1.37
C ILE A 51 14.39 -0.62 0.10
N SER A 52 15.72 -0.75 0.23
CA SER A 52 16.57 -1.19 -0.87
C SER A 52 16.57 -2.71 -1.04
N ASP A 53 17.03 -3.16 -2.20
CA ASP A 53 17.22 -4.58 -2.49
C ASP A 53 18.21 -5.26 -1.53
N SER A 54 19.25 -4.53 -1.10
CA SER A 54 20.20 -5.04 -0.11
C SER A 54 19.55 -5.23 1.26
N THR A 55 18.64 -4.34 1.66
CA THR A 55 17.91 -4.46 2.92
C THR A 55 16.97 -5.66 2.94
N ILE A 56 16.22 -5.92 1.88
CA ILE A 56 15.33 -7.10 1.86
C ILE A 56 16.14 -8.41 1.84
N ASN A 57 17.31 -8.44 1.19
CA ASN A 57 18.23 -9.58 1.25
C ASN A 57 18.75 -9.79 2.67
N LYS A 58 19.10 -8.71 3.37
CA LYS A 58 19.48 -8.75 4.78
C LYS A 58 18.34 -9.33 5.62
N TYR A 59 17.09 -8.90 5.43
CA TYR A 59 15.95 -9.42 6.21
C TYR A 59 15.72 -10.90 6.01
N ILE A 60 15.90 -11.40 4.78
CA ILE A 60 15.82 -12.83 4.50
C ILE A 60 17.01 -13.58 5.14
N LYS A 61 18.22 -13.05 5.02
CA LYS A 61 19.45 -13.66 5.55
C LYS A 61 19.45 -13.73 7.08
N GLU A 62 18.96 -12.68 7.74
CA GLU A 62 18.91 -12.56 9.20
C GLU A 62 17.65 -13.20 9.81
N GLY A 63 16.77 -13.78 9.00
CA GLY A 63 15.56 -14.45 9.47
C GLY A 63 14.47 -13.49 9.98
N ILE A 64 14.62 -12.18 9.77
CA ILE A 64 13.57 -11.18 9.99
C ILE A 64 12.37 -11.54 9.10
N PHE A 65 12.64 -11.81 7.81
CA PHE A 65 11.66 -12.41 6.92
C PHE A 65 11.78 -13.93 6.99
N LYS A 66 10.78 -14.54 7.61
CA LYS A 66 10.67 -16.00 7.79
C LYS A 66 10.04 -16.68 6.58
N GLN A 67 10.69 -17.71 6.05
CA GLN A 67 10.10 -18.59 5.03
C GLN A 67 8.88 -19.33 5.61
N GLY A 68 7.79 -19.41 4.84
CA GLY A 68 6.51 -19.97 5.27
C GLY A 68 5.58 -18.95 5.95
N TYR A 69 6.09 -17.76 6.32
CA TYR A 69 5.27 -16.67 6.88
C TYR A 69 5.30 -15.42 6.00
N HIS A 70 6.49 -14.81 5.86
CA HIS A 70 6.66 -13.59 5.06
C HIS A 70 6.80 -13.87 3.57
N TYR A 71 7.33 -15.05 3.22
CA TYR A 71 7.51 -15.47 1.84
C TYR A 71 7.56 -16.99 1.71
N HIS A 72 7.30 -17.51 0.51
CA HIS A 72 7.59 -18.89 0.11
C HIS A 72 8.50 -18.92 -1.11
N ARG A 73 9.17 -20.05 -1.30
CA ARG A 73 10.00 -20.31 -2.49
C ARG A 73 9.28 -21.34 -3.36
N GLU A 74 9.15 -21.02 -4.63
CA GLU A 74 8.64 -21.94 -5.66
C GLU A 74 9.72 -22.20 -6.70
N ILE A 75 9.81 -23.44 -7.17
CA ILE A 75 10.63 -23.77 -8.33
C ILE A 75 9.74 -23.70 -9.56
N LYS A 76 10.02 -22.74 -10.45
CA LYS A 76 9.35 -22.61 -11.75
C LYS A 76 10.41 -22.53 -12.83
N ASN A 77 10.29 -23.36 -13.87
CA ASN A 77 11.22 -23.41 -15.00
C ASN A 77 12.70 -23.47 -14.57
N ASN A 78 13.01 -24.37 -13.63
CA ASN A 78 14.37 -24.56 -13.08
C ASN A 78 14.95 -23.32 -12.35
N LYS A 79 14.11 -22.36 -11.96
CA LYS A 79 14.49 -21.17 -11.18
C LYS A 79 13.73 -21.13 -9.86
N SER A 80 14.43 -20.80 -8.78
CA SER A 80 13.82 -20.51 -7.49
C SER A 80 13.26 -19.09 -7.50
N ILE A 81 11.95 -18.96 -7.36
CA ILE A 81 11.22 -17.69 -7.28
C ILE A 81 10.75 -17.49 -5.84
N ILE A 82 10.97 -16.29 -5.31
CA ILE A 82 10.43 -15.89 -4.02
C ILE A 82 9.10 -15.18 -4.26
N ILE A 83 8.06 -15.66 -3.58
CA ILE A 83 6.73 -15.06 -3.57
C ILE A 83 6.45 -14.62 -2.14
N TYR A 84 6.14 -13.34 -1.97
CA TYR A 84 5.89 -12.74 -0.67
C TYR A 84 4.40 -12.86 -0.30
N VAL A 85 4.13 -12.93 1.00
CA VAL A 85 2.77 -13.02 1.53
C VAL A 85 2.31 -11.62 1.90
N SER A 86 1.39 -11.05 1.11
CA SER A 86 0.97 -9.65 1.24
C SER A 86 0.57 -9.26 2.67
N GLY A 87 -0.27 -10.07 3.33
CA GLY A 87 -0.73 -9.79 4.69
C GLY A 87 0.42 -9.69 5.71
N ALA A 88 1.40 -10.58 5.62
CA ALA A 88 2.58 -10.55 6.51
C ALA A 88 3.48 -9.32 6.24
N ILE A 89 3.57 -8.87 5.00
CA ILE A 89 4.31 -7.64 4.65
C ILE A 89 3.61 -6.39 5.17
N GLU A 90 2.28 -6.33 5.08
CA GLU A 90 1.47 -5.25 5.63
C GLU A 90 1.58 -5.18 7.16
N GLU A 91 1.47 -6.33 7.82
CA GLU A 91 1.65 -6.45 9.27
C GLU A 91 3.04 -5.98 9.70
N PHE A 92 4.09 -6.45 9.03
CA PHE A 92 5.47 -6.02 9.30
C PHE A 92 5.65 -4.51 9.20
N LYS A 93 5.00 -3.86 8.22
CA LYS A 93 5.04 -2.39 8.08
C LYS A 93 4.31 -1.71 9.24
N LYS A 94 3.16 -2.22 9.66
CA LYS A 94 2.38 -1.71 10.80
C LYS A 94 3.14 -1.84 12.12
N GLU A 95 3.81 -2.96 12.35
CA GLU A 95 4.62 -3.20 13.55
C GLU A 95 5.79 -2.22 13.67
N ARG A 96 6.40 -1.83 12.55
CA ARG A 96 7.51 -0.87 12.52
C ARG A 96 7.11 0.59 12.63
N ALA A 97 5.84 0.90 12.39
CA ALA A 97 5.31 2.24 12.54
C ALA A 97 4.88 2.56 13.99
N LYS A 98 4.89 1.55 14.87
CA LYS A 98 4.75 1.70 16.33
C LYS A 98 6.10 2.05 16.93
#